data_AF-A0AAU4PGH1-F1
#
_entry.id   AF-A0AAU4PGH1-F1
#
_cell.length_a   1.000
_cell.length_b   1.000
_cell.length_c   1.000
_cell.angle_alpha   90.00
_cell.angle_beta   90.00
_cell.angle_gamma   90.00
#
_symmetry.space_group_name_H-M   'P 1'
#
loop_
_entity.id
_entity.type
_entity.pdbx_description
1 polymer ?
#
loop_
_entity_poly.entity_id
_entity_poly.type
_entity_poly.pdbx_seq_one_letter_code
_entity_poly.pdbx_strand_id
1 'polypeptide(L)'
;MIDLVLSEELAVREDRRFRTGLRISKLPHHKTLDDYDFSFQPELDPRKVKDLATLSFVEAKANAALLGPPGVGKTHIAVALAVAACRAG
;
A
#
# COMPACT_ATOMS: atom_id res chain seq x y z
N MET A 1 32.78 6.86 4.29
CA MET A 1 32.86 5.50 4.89
C MET A 1 31.81 5.32 5.97
N ILE A 2 31.70 6.24 6.95
CA ILE A 2 30.68 6.18 8.01
C ILE A 2 29.25 6.37 7.45
N ASP A 3 29.04 7.29 6.50
CA ASP A 3 27.72 7.51 5.89
C ASP A 3 27.17 6.28 5.14
N LEU A 4 28.05 5.50 4.51
CA LEU A 4 27.66 4.29 3.79
C LEU A 4 27.14 3.23 4.78
N VAL A 5 27.88 2.97 5.86
CA VAL A 5 27.48 2.01 6.90
C VAL A 5 26.21 2.46 7.61
N LEU A 6 26.05 3.77 7.85
CA LEU A 6 24.82 4.31 8.42
C LEU A 6 23.61 4.09 7.50
N SER A 7 23.77 4.34 6.20
CA SER A 7 22.70 4.17 5.22
C SER A 7 22.26 2.71 5.09
N GLU A 8 23.20 1.76 5.16
CA GLU A 8 22.87 0.34 5.14
C GLU A 8 22.14 -0.11 6.41
N GLU A 9 22.59 0.31 7.60
CA GLU A 9 21.90 -0.03 8.86
C GLU A 9 20.47 0.56 8.89
N LEU A 10 20.28 1.77 8.37
CA LEU A 10 18.96 2.38 8.22
C LEU A 10 18.07 1.54 7.28
N ALA A 11 18.59 1.15 6.11
CA ALA A 11 17.85 0.32 5.16
C ALA A 11 17.46 -1.04 5.77
N VAL A 12 18.36 -1.68 6.52
CA VAL A 12 18.09 -2.95 7.21
C VAL A 12 17.01 -2.78 8.28
N ARG A 13 17.00 -1.66 9.01
CA ARG A 13 15.96 -1.35 10.01
C ARG A 13 14.61 -1.11 9.36
N GLU A 14 14.56 -0.34 8.29
CA GLU A 14 13.33 -0.09 7.52
C GLU A 14 12.76 -1.39 6.95
N ASP A 15 13.60 -2.25 6.37
CA ASP A 15 13.16 -3.54 5.83
C ASP A 15 12.61 -4.44 6.95
N ARG A 16 13.28 -4.51 8.11
CA ARG A 16 12.78 -5.26 9.28
C ARG A 16 11.43 -4.72 9.77
N ARG A 17 11.27 -3.40 9.82
CA ARG A 17 10.02 -2.74 10.22
C ARG A 17 8.90 -3.09 9.26
N PHE A 18 9.13 -2.91 7.96
CA PHE A 18 8.17 -3.22 6.90
C PHE A 18 7.73 -4.68 6.95
N ARG A 19 8.69 -5.61 7.01
CA ARG A 19 8.41 -7.06 7.12
C ARG A 19 7.61 -7.41 8.37
N THR A 20 7.87 -6.71 9.48
CA THR A 20 7.11 -6.89 10.72
C THR A 20 5.68 -6.39 10.58
N GLY A 21 5.47 -5.21 10.00
CA GLY A 21 4.15 -4.66 9.71
C GLY A 21 3.34 -5.58 8.80
N LEU A 22 3.95 -6.04 7.70
CA LEU A 22 3.33 -7.02 6.79
C LEU A 22 2.92 -8.31 7.52
N ARG A 23 3.81 -8.88 8.33
CA ARG A 23 3.52 -10.11 9.09
C ARG A 23 2.34 -9.95 10.05
N ILE A 24 2.23 -8.80 10.72
CA ILE A 24 1.16 -8.53 11.69
C ILE A 24 -0.16 -8.19 11.00
N SER A 25 -0.11 -7.60 9.81
CA SER A 25 -1.30 -7.18 9.04
C SER A 25 -2.24 -8.34 8.64
N LYS A 26 -1.71 -9.58 8.56
CA LYS A 26 -2.45 -10.78 8.09
C LYS A 26 -3.12 -10.60 6.73
N LEU A 27 -2.59 -9.72 5.89
CA LEU A 27 -3.16 -9.46 4.57
C LEU A 27 -3.07 -10.70 3.66
N PRO A 28 -4.16 -11.07 2.97
CA PRO A 28 -4.13 -12.18 2.01
C PRO A 28 -3.37 -11.75 0.75
N HIS A 29 -2.23 -12.39 0.48
CA HIS A 29 -1.35 -12.16 -0.67
C HIS A 29 -0.84 -10.70 -0.75
N HIS A 30 0.47 -10.49 -0.59
CA HIS A 30 1.10 -9.15 -0.65
C HIS A 30 1.03 -8.55 -2.06
N LYS A 31 -0.14 -8.04 -2.44
CA LYS A 31 -0.41 -7.44 -3.75
C LYS A 31 -0.16 -5.95 -3.69
N THR A 32 0.50 -5.42 -4.70
CA THR A 32 0.75 -3.99 -4.88
C THR A 32 -0.25 -3.38 -5.86
N LEU A 33 -0.31 -2.05 -5.94
CA LEU A 33 -1.13 -1.39 -6.96
C LEU A 33 -0.59 -1.59 -8.37
N ASP A 34 0.72 -1.84 -8.51
CA ASP A 34 1.34 -2.15 -9.79
C ASP A 34 0.90 -3.52 -10.32
N ASP A 35 0.49 -4.43 -9.44
CA ASP A 35 -0.10 -5.73 -9.80
C ASP A 35 -1.58 -5.63 -10.21
N TYR A 36 -2.20 -4.45 -10.12
CA TYR A 36 -3.61 -4.27 -10.43
C TYR A 36 -3.81 -3.88 -11.90
N ASP A 37 -4.54 -4.72 -12.63
CA ASP A 37 -4.94 -4.42 -14.00
C ASP A 37 -6.15 -3.48 -14.01
N PHE A 38 -5.91 -2.18 -14.22
CA PHE A 38 -6.96 -1.18 -14.33
C PHE A 38 -7.84 -1.34 -15.57
N SER A 39 -7.41 -2.10 -16.59
CA SER A 39 -8.26 -2.38 -17.76
C SER A 39 -9.45 -3.29 -17.42
N PHE A 40 -9.34 -4.06 -16.34
CA PHE A 40 -10.41 -4.92 -15.84
C PHE A 40 -11.61 -4.14 -15.29
N GLN A 41 -11.40 -2.89 -14.82
CA GLN A 41 -12.48 -2.01 -14.42
C GLN A 41 -12.30 -0.61 -15.02
N PRO A 42 -12.78 -0.37 -16.26
CA PRO A 42 -12.60 0.89 -16.98
C PRO A 42 -13.23 2.10 -16.29
N GLU A 43 -14.28 1.88 -15.48
CA GLU A 43 -14.96 2.94 -14.72
C GLU A 43 -14.16 3.42 -13.51
N LEU A 44 -13.17 2.63 -13.06
CA LEU A 44 -12.32 3.00 -11.94
C LEU A 44 -11.22 3.93 -12.42
N ASP A 45 -11.32 5.21 -12.06
CA ASP A 45 -10.27 6.19 -12.35
C ASP A 45 -8.96 5.82 -11.61
N PRO A 46 -7.89 5.44 -12.33
CA PRO A 46 -6.63 5.07 -11.71
C PRO A 46 -6.00 6.22 -10.91
N ARG A 47 -6.34 7.47 -11.23
CA ARG A 47 -5.83 8.65 -10.51
C ARG A 47 -6.33 8.64 -9.07
N LYS A 48 -7.63 8.40 -8.86
CA LYS A 48 -8.22 8.32 -7.51
C LYS A 48 -7.58 7.23 -6.65
N VAL A 49 -7.24 6.09 -7.27
CA VAL A 49 -6.58 4.99 -6.56
C VAL A 49 -5.15 5.34 -6.20
N LYS A 50 -4.41 6.00 -7.10
CA LYS A 50 -3.06 6.51 -6.84
C LYS A 50 -3.06 7.60 -5.76
N ASP A 51 -4.07 8.46 -5.75
CA ASP A 51 -4.24 9.48 -4.70
C ASP A 51 -4.44 8.81 -3.33
N LEU A 52 -5.26 7.77 -3.24
CA LEU A 52 -5.38 6.98 -2.01
C LEU A 52 -4.06 6.31 -1.60
N ALA A 53 -3.23 5.91 -2.56
CA ALA A 53 -1.92 5.31 -2.31
C ALA A 53 -0.91 6.27 -1.68
N THR A 54 -1.13 7.59 -1.82
CA THR A 54 -0.33 8.61 -1.10
C THR A 54 -0.60 8.64 0.40
N LEU A 55 -1.67 7.96 0.86
CA LEU A 55 -2.12 7.93 2.25
C LEU A 55 -2.48 9.30 2.82
N SER A 56 -2.70 10.31 1.97
CA SER A 56 -3.13 11.65 2.38
C SER A 56 -4.41 11.65 3.23
N PHE A 57 -5.31 10.67 3.01
CA PHE A 57 -6.50 10.48 3.84
C PHE A 57 -6.17 10.09 5.29
N VAL A 58 -5.05 9.41 5.54
CA VAL A 58 -4.59 9.06 6.90
C VAL A 58 -4.14 10.32 7.63
N GLU A 59 -3.34 11.17 6.97
CA GLU A 59 -2.92 12.46 7.51
C GLU A 59 -4.11 13.38 7.79
N ALA A 60 -5.08 13.40 6.87
CA ALA A 60 -6.33 14.13 7.01
C ALA A 60 -7.31 13.53 8.03
N LYS A 61 -7.00 12.38 8.65
CA LYS A 61 -7.89 11.62 9.54
C LYS A 61 -9.26 11.32 8.91
N ALA A 62 -9.27 11.09 7.60
CA ALA A 62 -10.45 10.77 6.81
C ALA A 62 -10.56 9.25 6.58
N ASN A 63 -11.75 8.79 6.20
CA ASN A 63 -12.00 7.40 5.87
C ASN A 63 -12.02 7.20 4.36
N ALA A 64 -11.37 6.12 3.88
CA ALA A 64 -11.46 5.68 2.50
C ALA A 64 -12.39 4.45 2.42
N ALA A 65 -13.41 4.52 1.57
CA ALA A 65 -14.36 3.41 1.34
C ALA A 65 -14.33 2.96 -0.12
N LEU A 66 -14.14 1.66 -0.35
CA LEU A 66 -14.17 1.05 -1.68
C LEU A 66 -15.55 0.43 -1.91
N LEU A 67 -16.35 1.01 -2.82
CA LEU A 67 -17.74 0.61 -3.08
C LEU A 67 -17.94 0.07 -4.49
N GLY A 68 -18.92 -0.82 -4.67
CA GLY A 68 -19.35 -1.37 -5.97
C GLY A 68 -19.55 -2.89 -5.98
N PRO A 69 -19.70 -3.52 -7.15
CA PRO A 69 -20.05 -4.93 -7.27
C PRO A 69 -18.97 -5.89 -6.74
N PRO A 70 -19.32 -7.13 -6.36
CA PRO A 70 -18.32 -8.16 -6.05
C PRO A 70 -17.46 -8.46 -7.28
N GLY A 71 -16.20 -8.82 -7.07
CA GLY A 71 -15.29 -9.23 -8.14
C GLY A 71 -14.52 -8.09 -8.82
N VAL A 72 -14.84 -6.81 -8.60
CA VAL A 72 -14.18 -5.67 -9.30
C VAL A 72 -12.80 -5.25 -8.73
N GLY A 73 -12.17 -6.10 -7.91
CA GLY A 73 -10.81 -5.84 -7.42
C GLY A 73 -10.67 -5.00 -6.14
N LYS A 74 -11.77 -4.75 -5.40
CA LYS A 74 -11.74 -3.95 -4.14
C LYS A 74 -10.78 -4.53 -3.11
N THR A 75 -10.80 -5.86 -2.92
CA THR A 75 -9.91 -6.55 -1.97
C THR A 75 -8.45 -6.36 -2.36
N HIS A 76 -8.13 -6.42 -3.66
CA HIS A 76 -6.77 -6.17 -4.14
C HIS A 76 -6.34 -4.74 -3.79
N ILE A 77 -7.15 -3.74 -4.13
CA ILE A 77 -6.85 -2.33 -3.85
C ILE A 77 -6.70 -2.10 -2.34
N ALA A 78 -7.60 -2.65 -1.52
CA ALA A 78 -7.51 -2.54 -0.06
C ALA A 78 -6.21 -3.13 0.49
N VAL A 79 -5.82 -4.32 0.01
CA VAL A 79 -4.55 -4.96 0.41
C VAL A 79 -3.36 -4.11 -0.04
N ALA A 80 -3.38 -3.59 -1.27
CA ALA A 80 -2.30 -2.78 -1.80
C ALA A 80 -2.13 -1.46 -1.04
N LEU A 81 -3.23 -0.80 -0.66
CA LEU A 81 -3.21 0.40 0.18
C LEU A 81 -2.66 0.09 1.58
N ALA A 82 -3.02 -1.06 2.16
CA ALA A 82 -2.49 -1.48 3.45
C ALA A 82 -0.98 -1.80 3.39
N VAL A 83 -0.51 -2.43 2.30
CA VAL A 83 0.93 -2.62 2.05
C VAL A 83 1.65 -1.27 1.91
N ALA A 84 1.07 -0.31 1.19
CA ALA A 84 1.62 1.04 1.08
C ALA A 84 1.70 1.73 2.45
N ALA A 85 0.66 1.59 3.28
CA ALA A 85 0.66 2.11 4.66
C ALA A 85 1.74 1.49 5.55
N CYS A 86 1.95 0.18 5.47
CA CYS A 86 3.04 -0.48 6.19
C CYS A 86 4.44 -0.03 5.72
N ARG A 87 4.59 0.42 4.48
CA ARG A 87 5.86 0.93 3.94
C ARG A 87 6.12 2.38 4.33
N ALA A 88 5.08 3.22 4.35
CA ALA A 88 5.19 4.64 4.69
C ALA A 88 5.32 4.88 6.21
N GLY A 89 4.76 3.97 7.02
CA GLY A 89 4.83 4.00 8.47
C GLY A 89 6.07 3.30 8.95
#